data_AF-A0A847GPG8-F1
#
_entry.id   AF-A0A847GPG8-F1
#
_cell.length_a   1.000
_cell.length_b   1.000
_cell.length_c   1.000
_cell.angle_alpha   90.00
_cell.angle_beta   90.00
_cell.angle_gamma   90.00
#
_symmetry.space_group_name_H-M   'P 1'
#
loop_
_entity.id
_entity.type
_entity.pdbx_description
1 polymer ?
#
loop_
_entity_poly.entity_id
_entity_poly.type
_entity_poly.pdbx_seq_one_letter_code
_entity_poly.pdbx_strand_id
1 'polypeptide(L)'
;MPGEETNRRAEIVSEFEGHENRNDGQRVVTSLDSGLSVLRDLFYGRMHFDVEQMVGTDSMLIPLSESKTQRATKVQIEVFQVVESAAAAQERQYASSDEWYLNWLARFRLGEMVGREKIAKEIADYRRMKPDGRRLAFTDVLSRVLPESRKAPLVLFQLVPLAVQIATAVAFDDANAAAELRKRQIGILPSIADCHACHGKVLDNGEICDTCSNPMWAYKWLTETD
;
A
#
# COMPACT_ATOMS: atom_id res chain seq x y z
N MET A 1 -0.62 -11.63 -22.17
CA MET A 1 -1.78 -12.44 -22.61
C MET A 1 -2.48 -13.02 -21.38
N PRO A 2 -3.81 -13.24 -21.36
CA PRO A 2 -4.53 -13.69 -20.16
C PRO A 2 -4.03 -15.02 -19.55
N GLY A 3 -3.46 -15.91 -20.37
CA GLY A 3 -2.90 -17.19 -19.93
C GLY A 3 -1.58 -17.07 -19.15
N GLU A 4 -0.74 -16.09 -19.45
CA GLU A 4 0.55 -15.92 -18.78
C GLU A 4 0.39 -15.36 -17.36
N GLU A 5 -0.54 -14.41 -17.17
CA GLU A 5 -0.85 -13.85 -15.85
C GLU A 5 -1.50 -14.90 -14.92
N THR A 6 -2.36 -15.75 -15.49
CA THR A 6 -2.99 -16.86 -14.76
C THR A 6 -1.95 -17.88 -14.31
N ASN A 7 -1.02 -18.27 -15.19
CA ASN A 7 0.07 -19.19 -14.85
C ASN A 7 1.00 -18.63 -13.78
N ARG A 8 1.40 -17.36 -13.91
CA ARG A 8 2.24 -16.67 -12.93
C ARG A 8 1.58 -16.62 -11.54
N ARG A 9 0.28 -16.35 -11.48
CA ARG A 9 -0.46 -16.32 -10.21
C ARG A 9 -0.51 -17.70 -9.55
N ALA A 10 -0.74 -18.76 -10.33
CA ALA A 10 -0.72 -20.13 -9.84
C ALA A 10 0.67 -20.53 -9.29
N GLU A 11 1.75 -20.10 -9.94
CA GLU A 11 3.12 -20.28 -9.44
C GLU A 11 3.35 -19.58 -8.10
N ILE A 12 2.96 -18.31 -7.97
CA ILE A 12 3.09 -17.54 -6.72
C ILE A 12 2.30 -18.20 -5.57
N VAL A 13 1.10 -18.73 -5.86
CA VAL A 13 0.29 -19.48 -4.89
C VAL A 13 1.00 -20.76 -4.46
N SER A 14 1.43 -21.59 -5.42
CA SER A 14 2.10 -22.86 -5.15
C SER A 14 3.41 -22.68 -4.36
N GLU A 15 4.19 -21.64 -4.68
CA GLU A 15 5.39 -21.28 -3.93
C GLU A 15 5.06 -20.96 -2.47
N PHE A 16 3.97 -20.23 -2.22
CA PHE A 16 3.55 -19.88 -0.86
C PHE A 16 3.09 -21.10 -0.07
N GLU A 17 2.22 -21.92 -0.67
CA GLU A 17 1.69 -23.12 -0.05
C GLU A 17 2.79 -24.13 0.27
N GLY A 18 3.74 -24.31 -0.66
CA GLY A 18 4.88 -25.20 -0.47
C GLY A 18 5.86 -24.73 0.61
N HIS A 19 6.15 -23.43 0.68
CA HIS A 19 7.09 -22.89 1.68
C HIS A 19 6.49 -22.83 3.09
N GLU A 20 5.26 -22.31 3.21
CA GLU A 20 4.60 -22.14 4.51
C GLU A 20 3.86 -23.40 4.98
N ASN A 21 3.78 -24.44 4.13
CA ASN A 21 3.03 -25.67 4.38
C ASN A 21 1.56 -25.38 4.73
N ARG A 22 0.92 -24.55 3.90
CA ARG A 22 -0.47 -24.07 4.04
C ARG A 22 -1.27 -24.38 2.78
N ASN A 23 -2.60 -24.40 2.89
CA ASN A 23 -3.52 -24.64 1.77
C ASN A 23 -4.42 -23.43 1.46
N ASP A 24 -4.09 -22.25 2.00
CA ASP A 24 -4.85 -21.01 1.82
C ASP A 24 -4.13 -19.98 0.94
N GLY A 25 -3.12 -20.41 0.17
CA GLY A 25 -2.29 -19.52 -0.64
C GLY A 25 -3.10 -18.75 -1.69
N GLN A 26 -4.08 -19.40 -2.32
CA GLN A 26 -4.98 -18.74 -3.27
C GLN A 26 -5.71 -17.55 -2.63
N ARG A 27 -6.18 -17.71 -1.39
CA ARG A 27 -6.90 -16.66 -0.65
C ARG A 27 -5.94 -15.53 -0.27
N VAL A 28 -4.78 -15.87 0.32
CA VAL A 28 -3.77 -14.90 0.74
C VAL A 28 -3.30 -14.05 -0.44
N VAL A 29 -2.90 -14.70 -1.54
CA VAL A 29 -2.43 -14.00 -2.76
C VAL A 29 -3.51 -13.10 -3.32
N THR A 30 -4.76 -13.58 -3.42
CA THR A 30 -5.88 -12.79 -3.94
C THR A 30 -6.18 -11.58 -3.07
N SER A 31 -6.18 -11.78 -1.76
CA SER A 31 -6.45 -10.72 -0.79
C SER A 31 -5.35 -9.67 -0.78
N LEU A 32 -4.07 -10.08 -0.75
CA LEU A 32 -2.92 -9.16 -0.86
C LEU A 32 -2.94 -8.38 -2.18
N ASP A 33 -3.24 -9.05 -3.31
CA ASP A 33 -3.32 -8.41 -4.63
C ASP A 33 -4.32 -7.27 -4.62
N SER A 34 -5.53 -7.59 -4.15
CA SER A 34 -6.68 -6.71 -4.12
C SER A 34 -6.42 -5.51 -3.20
N GLY A 35 -6.04 -5.78 -1.94
CA GLY A 35 -5.82 -4.75 -0.93
C GLY A 35 -4.68 -3.80 -1.29
N LEU A 36 -3.51 -4.34 -1.65
CA LEU A 36 -2.35 -3.49 -1.96
C LEU A 36 -2.54 -2.68 -3.25
N SER A 37 -3.24 -3.24 -4.25
CA SER A 37 -3.54 -2.51 -5.50
C SER A 37 -4.51 -1.35 -5.26
N VAL A 38 -5.60 -1.59 -4.51
CA VAL A 38 -6.53 -0.52 -4.13
C VAL A 38 -5.82 0.56 -3.34
N LEU A 39 -5.01 0.20 -2.34
CA LEU A 39 -4.23 1.16 -1.56
C LEU A 39 -3.28 1.99 -2.43
N ARG A 40 -2.58 1.35 -3.38
CA ARG A 40 -1.64 2.03 -4.29
C ARG A 40 -2.37 3.07 -5.13
N ASP A 41 -3.50 2.68 -5.71
CA ASP A 41 -4.24 3.52 -6.64
C ASP A 41 -4.95 4.68 -5.92
N LEU A 42 -5.56 4.42 -4.76
CA LEU A 42 -6.14 5.47 -3.94
C LEU A 42 -5.08 6.45 -3.43
N PHE A 43 -3.97 5.96 -2.88
CA PHE A 43 -2.91 6.82 -2.35
C PHE A 43 -2.29 7.71 -3.44
N TYR A 44 -2.03 7.15 -4.63
CA TYR A 44 -1.63 7.96 -5.79
C TYR A 44 -2.67 9.04 -6.12
N GLY A 45 -3.96 8.68 -6.16
CA GLY A 45 -5.04 9.63 -6.41
C GLY A 45 -5.09 10.77 -5.40
N ARG A 46 -4.86 10.50 -4.11
CA ARG A 46 -4.80 11.54 -3.05
C ARG A 46 -3.65 12.52 -3.23
N MET A 47 -2.50 12.05 -3.72
CA MET A 47 -1.32 12.91 -3.88
C MET A 47 -1.30 13.69 -5.19
N HIS A 48 -2.02 13.21 -6.20
CA HIS A 48 -2.01 13.78 -7.53
C HIS A 48 -3.35 14.44 -7.84
N PHE A 49 -4.41 13.66 -8.10
CA PHE A 49 -5.70 14.20 -8.54
C PHE A 49 -6.37 15.11 -7.50
N ASP A 50 -6.39 14.71 -6.23
CA ASP A 50 -7.01 15.53 -5.19
C ASP A 50 -6.22 16.83 -4.96
N VAL A 51 -4.88 16.78 -5.09
CA VAL A 51 -4.01 17.96 -5.01
C VAL A 51 -4.22 18.90 -6.19
N GLU A 52 -4.32 18.36 -7.41
CA GLU A 52 -4.59 19.15 -8.62
C GLU A 52 -5.94 19.86 -8.53
N GLN A 53 -6.98 19.16 -8.07
CA GLN A 53 -8.32 19.75 -7.91
C GLN A 53 -8.34 20.86 -6.86
N MET A 54 -7.58 20.73 -5.77
CA MET A 54 -7.61 21.67 -4.65
C MET A 54 -6.70 22.88 -4.84
N VAL A 55 -5.55 22.71 -5.50
CA VAL A 55 -4.52 23.77 -5.62
C VAL A 55 -4.58 24.47 -6.98
N GLY A 56 -5.36 23.93 -7.93
CA GLY A 56 -5.45 24.43 -9.29
C GLY A 56 -4.34 23.87 -10.19
N THR A 57 -4.66 23.72 -11.47
CA THR A 57 -3.72 23.27 -12.51
C THR A 57 -2.73 24.38 -12.84
N ASP A 58 -1.52 24.29 -12.31
CA ASP A 58 -0.41 25.16 -12.73
C ASP A 58 0.38 24.57 -13.92
N SER A 59 -0.26 23.72 -14.75
CA SER A 59 0.43 22.97 -15.80
C SER A 59 -0.23 23.17 -17.17
N MET A 60 0.35 24.06 -17.97
CA MET A 60 0.07 24.22 -19.41
C MET A 60 0.67 23.10 -20.29
N LEU A 61 1.00 21.92 -19.75
CA LEU A 61 1.72 20.89 -20.51
C LEU A 61 1.41 19.47 -20.05
N ILE A 62 0.52 18.73 -20.71
CA ILE A 62 0.50 17.25 -20.64
C ILE A 62 -0.06 16.71 -21.99
N PRO A 63 0.39 15.58 -22.64
CA PRO A 63 0.76 14.29 -22.03
C PRO A 63 1.78 13.36 -22.77
N LEU A 64 2.99 13.24 -22.24
CA LEU A 64 3.84 12.02 -22.35
C LEU A 64 4.64 11.77 -21.05
N SER A 65 4.88 12.82 -20.26
CA SER A 65 5.52 12.77 -18.94
C SER A 65 4.63 12.18 -17.85
N GLU A 66 3.32 12.43 -17.90
CA GLU A 66 2.39 12.05 -16.80
C GLU A 66 2.25 10.53 -16.65
N SER A 67 2.00 9.79 -17.73
CA SER A 67 1.94 8.32 -17.67
C SER A 67 3.26 7.70 -17.14
N LYS A 68 4.41 8.25 -17.54
CA LYS A 68 5.72 7.83 -17.01
C LYS A 68 5.87 8.17 -15.53
N THR A 69 5.43 9.35 -15.11
CA THR A 69 5.46 9.84 -13.73
C THR A 69 4.55 9.01 -12.83
N GLN A 70 3.32 8.75 -13.28
CA GLN A 70 2.37 7.86 -12.62
C GLN A 70 2.98 6.47 -12.43
N ARG A 71 3.52 5.87 -13.51
CA ARG A 71 4.16 4.55 -13.42
C ARG A 71 5.33 4.56 -12.44
N ALA A 72 6.22 5.56 -12.53
CA ALA A 72 7.36 5.68 -11.63
C ALA A 72 6.93 5.84 -10.17
N THR A 73 5.91 6.64 -9.91
CA THR A 73 5.36 6.85 -8.56
C THR A 73 4.74 5.57 -8.02
N LYS A 74 3.90 4.89 -8.81
CA LYS A 74 3.27 3.62 -8.43
C LYS A 74 4.28 2.53 -8.09
N VAL A 75 5.40 2.46 -8.84
CA VAL A 75 6.51 1.55 -8.50
C VAL A 75 7.10 1.88 -7.13
N GLN A 76 7.31 3.16 -6.81
CA GLN A 76 7.82 3.56 -5.49
C GLN A 76 6.84 3.25 -4.37
N ILE A 77 5.54 3.42 -4.61
CA ILE A 77 4.48 3.00 -3.68
C ILE A 77 4.55 1.48 -3.46
N GLU A 78 4.67 0.68 -4.52
CA GLU A 78 4.78 -0.78 -4.41
C GLU A 78 6.03 -1.24 -3.63
N VAL A 79 7.19 -0.63 -3.88
CA VAL A 79 8.42 -0.92 -3.11
C VAL A 79 8.20 -0.69 -1.62
N PHE A 80 7.57 0.44 -1.27
CA PHE A 80 7.25 0.76 0.12
C PHE A 80 6.23 -0.23 0.72
N GLN A 81 5.16 -0.53 0.00
CA GLN A 81 4.13 -1.48 0.44
C GLN A 81 4.69 -2.88 0.69
N VAL A 82 5.59 -3.36 -0.17
CA VAL A 82 6.24 -4.67 -0.02
C VAL A 82 7.02 -4.74 1.29
N VAL A 83 7.80 -3.69 1.61
CA VAL A 83 8.61 -3.67 2.84
C VAL A 83 7.74 -3.50 4.10
N GLU A 84 6.71 -2.66 4.07
CA GLU A 84 5.78 -2.51 5.21
C GLU A 84 4.95 -3.78 5.44
N SER A 85 4.52 -4.45 4.37
CA SER A 85 3.81 -5.73 4.47
C SER A 85 4.71 -6.81 5.06
N ALA A 86 5.96 -6.92 4.59
CA ALA A 86 6.93 -7.86 5.14
C ALA A 86 7.22 -7.60 6.62
N ALA A 87 7.41 -6.33 7.01
CA ALA A 87 7.60 -5.96 8.41
C ALA A 87 6.40 -6.36 9.28
N ALA A 88 5.16 -6.17 8.81
CA ALA A 88 3.96 -6.61 9.54
C ALA A 88 3.84 -8.13 9.62
N ALA A 89 4.15 -8.83 8.53
CA ALA A 89 4.14 -10.29 8.49
C ALA A 89 5.18 -10.89 9.44
N GLN A 90 6.37 -10.28 9.54
CA GLN A 90 7.40 -10.67 10.50
C GLN A 90 6.94 -10.41 11.95
N GLU A 91 6.46 -9.20 12.25
CA GLU A 91 6.04 -8.82 13.61
C GLU A 91 4.93 -9.74 14.15
N ARG A 92 4.02 -10.19 13.28
CA ARG A 92 2.87 -11.03 13.63
C ARG A 92 3.05 -12.50 13.28
N GLN A 93 4.23 -12.89 12.82
CA GLN A 93 4.60 -14.27 12.49
C GLN A 93 3.65 -14.93 11.47
N TYR A 94 3.18 -14.16 10.48
CA TYR A 94 2.34 -14.68 9.40
C TYR A 94 3.09 -15.57 8.41
N ALA A 95 4.41 -15.37 8.32
CA ALA A 95 5.31 -16.16 7.51
C ALA A 95 6.48 -16.66 8.36
N SER A 96 6.94 -17.87 8.05
CA SER A 96 8.04 -18.55 8.73
C SER A 96 9.41 -17.86 8.55
N SER A 97 9.58 -17.10 7.46
CA SER A 97 10.83 -16.41 7.13
C SER A 97 10.54 -15.02 6.54
N ASP A 98 11.02 -13.98 7.24
CA ASP A 98 10.94 -12.57 6.80
C ASP A 98 11.60 -12.37 5.44
N GLU A 99 12.81 -12.90 5.26
CA GLU A 99 13.55 -12.75 4.00
C GLU A 99 12.84 -13.43 2.84
N TRP A 100 12.32 -14.64 3.06
CA TRP A 100 11.58 -15.34 2.02
C TRP A 100 10.30 -14.61 1.66
N TYR A 101 9.50 -14.19 2.65
CA TYR A 101 8.23 -13.50 2.41
C TYR A 101 8.45 -12.18 1.67
N LEU A 102 9.47 -11.41 2.06
CA LEU A 102 9.84 -10.17 1.39
C LEU A 102 10.17 -10.41 -0.09
N ASN A 103 11.01 -11.42 -0.38
CA ASN A 103 11.42 -11.74 -1.75
C ASN A 103 10.26 -12.30 -2.59
N TRP A 104 9.43 -13.15 -2.00
CA TRP A 104 8.22 -13.69 -2.62
C TRP A 104 7.24 -12.57 -2.96
N LEU A 105 6.92 -11.70 -2.00
CA LEU A 105 6.00 -10.57 -2.19
C LEU A 105 6.56 -9.57 -3.20
N ALA A 106 7.86 -9.29 -3.18
CA ALA A 106 8.51 -8.42 -4.16
C ALA A 106 8.38 -8.98 -5.59
N ARG A 107 8.65 -10.27 -5.80
CA ARG A 107 8.47 -10.92 -7.12
C ARG A 107 7.02 -10.93 -7.58
N PHE A 108 6.10 -11.10 -6.63
CA PHE A 108 4.66 -11.07 -6.91
C PHE A 108 4.20 -9.67 -7.33
N ARG A 109 4.55 -8.63 -6.57
CA ARG A 109 4.04 -7.26 -6.77
C ARG A 109 4.80 -6.47 -7.84
N LEU A 110 6.13 -6.54 -7.83
CA LEU A 110 6.99 -5.72 -8.71
C LEU A 110 7.34 -6.42 -10.02
N GLY A 111 6.99 -7.69 -10.16
CA GLY A 111 7.23 -8.42 -11.38
C GLY A 111 8.72 -8.60 -11.69
N GLU A 112 9.10 -8.37 -12.95
CA GLU A 112 10.51 -8.35 -13.38
C GLU A 112 11.30 -7.15 -12.83
N MET A 113 10.62 -6.11 -12.32
CA MET A 113 11.29 -4.91 -11.83
C MET A 113 12.14 -5.18 -10.58
N VAL A 114 11.81 -6.24 -9.83
CA VAL A 114 12.60 -6.66 -8.66
C VAL A 114 14.04 -7.02 -9.01
N GLY A 115 14.30 -7.47 -10.25
CA GLY A 115 15.65 -7.78 -10.74
C GLY A 115 16.49 -6.54 -11.07
N ARG A 116 15.91 -5.34 -11.04
CA ARG A 116 16.66 -4.10 -11.27
C ARG A 116 17.43 -3.73 -10.02
N GLU A 117 18.74 -3.53 -10.16
CA GLU A 117 19.65 -3.20 -9.04
C GLU A 117 19.14 -2.05 -8.16
N LYS A 118 18.60 -0.98 -8.78
CA LYS A 118 18.01 0.15 -8.06
C LYS A 118 16.88 -0.27 -7.12
N ILE A 119 15.95 -1.11 -7.59
CA ILE A 119 14.79 -1.55 -6.82
C ILE A 119 15.23 -2.49 -5.69
N ALA A 120 16.13 -3.43 -5.99
CA ALA A 120 16.69 -4.34 -4.98
C ALA A 120 17.40 -3.57 -3.86
N LYS A 121 18.16 -2.52 -4.22
CA LYS A 121 18.82 -1.64 -3.26
C LYS A 121 17.81 -0.85 -2.42
N GLU A 122 16.79 -0.25 -3.04
CA GLU A 122 15.75 0.49 -2.32
C GLU A 122 15.01 -0.39 -1.29
N ILE A 123 14.66 -1.64 -1.67
CA ILE A 123 14.07 -2.62 -0.74
C ILE A 123 15.02 -2.91 0.43
N ALA A 124 16.29 -3.17 0.15
CA ALA A 124 17.29 -3.47 1.17
C ALA A 124 17.53 -2.28 2.13
N ASP A 125 17.54 -1.06 1.59
CA ASP A 125 17.70 0.16 2.38
C ASP A 125 16.50 0.39 3.30
N TYR A 126 15.27 0.27 2.79
CA TYR A 126 14.07 0.37 3.62
C TYR A 126 14.03 -0.71 4.71
N ARG A 127 14.38 -1.97 4.40
CA ARG A 127 14.37 -3.07 5.38
C ARG A 127 15.24 -2.78 6.60
N ARG A 128 16.32 -2.02 6.45
CA ARG A 128 17.24 -1.64 7.54
C ARG A 128 16.73 -0.48 8.40
N MET A 129 15.70 0.23 7.95
CA MET A 129 15.16 1.40 8.65
C MET A 129 14.05 0.99 9.61
N LYS A 130 13.96 1.73 10.72
CA LYS A 130 12.80 1.69 11.62
C LYS A 130 11.55 2.26 10.93
N PRO A 131 10.32 1.97 11.40
CA PRO A 131 9.08 2.39 10.75
C PRO A 131 9.01 3.87 10.39
N ASP A 132 9.32 4.77 11.34
CA ASP A 132 9.34 6.21 11.06
C ASP A 132 10.42 6.61 10.04
N GLY A 133 11.58 5.95 10.07
CA GLY A 133 12.64 6.18 9.09
C GLY A 133 12.20 5.80 7.67
N ARG A 134 11.53 4.66 7.52
CA ARG A 134 10.96 4.23 6.22
C ARG A 134 9.93 5.24 5.71
N ARG A 135 9.01 5.67 6.58
CA ARG A 135 7.98 6.67 6.24
C ARG A 135 8.59 7.99 5.75
N LEU A 136 9.60 8.51 6.45
CA LEU A 136 10.27 9.75 6.06
C LEU A 136 11.01 9.60 4.73
N ALA A 137 11.81 8.54 4.58
CA ALA A 137 12.52 8.25 3.33
C ALA A 137 11.57 8.07 2.14
N PHE A 138 10.42 7.43 2.37
CA PHE A 138 9.37 7.27 1.36
C PHE A 138 8.76 8.61 0.94
N THR A 139 8.47 9.48 1.90
CA THR A 139 7.99 10.85 1.64
C THR A 139 9.00 11.63 0.78
N ASP A 140 10.29 11.53 1.11
CA ASP A 140 11.37 12.18 0.35
C ASP A 140 11.49 11.65 -1.08
N VAL A 141 11.34 10.33 -1.28
CA VAL A 141 11.32 9.72 -2.62
C VAL A 141 10.12 10.23 -3.42
N LEU A 142 8.93 10.21 -2.84
CA LEU A 142 7.71 10.70 -3.50
C LEU A 142 7.82 12.17 -3.89
N SER A 143 8.37 13.02 -3.02
CA SER A 143 8.58 14.45 -3.30
C SER A 143 9.52 14.74 -4.48
N ARG A 144 10.30 13.73 -4.91
CA ARG A 144 11.21 13.81 -6.06
C ARG A 144 10.58 13.24 -7.33
N VAL A 145 9.83 12.15 -7.23
CA VAL A 145 9.18 11.51 -8.40
C VAL A 145 7.84 12.13 -8.75
N LEU A 146 7.15 12.72 -7.77
CA LEU A 146 5.85 13.37 -7.86
C LEU A 146 5.87 14.66 -7.00
N PRO A 147 6.48 15.76 -7.46
CA PRO A 147 6.71 16.95 -6.63
C PRO A 147 5.45 17.55 -5.98
N GLU A 148 4.30 17.44 -6.62
CA GLU A 148 2.99 17.87 -6.10
C GLU A 148 2.55 17.12 -4.85
N SER A 149 3.09 15.92 -4.59
CA SER A 149 2.84 15.17 -3.34
C SER A 149 3.20 15.96 -2.08
N ARG A 150 4.05 16.98 -2.19
CA ARG A 150 4.38 17.92 -1.09
C ARG A 150 3.19 18.72 -0.60
N LYS A 151 2.13 18.81 -1.40
CA LYS A 151 0.88 19.52 -1.08
C LYS A 151 -0.19 18.56 -0.52
N ALA A 152 0.08 17.26 -0.49
CA ALA A 152 -0.84 16.28 0.10
C ALA A 152 -0.87 16.42 1.64
N PRO A 153 -2.00 16.13 2.30
CA PRO A 153 -2.09 16.19 3.76
C PRO A 153 -1.07 15.28 4.44
N LEU A 154 -0.28 15.80 5.39
CA LEU A 154 0.79 15.05 6.05
C LEU A 154 0.27 13.80 6.79
N VAL A 155 -0.96 13.86 7.31
CA VAL A 155 -1.62 12.74 7.97
C VAL A 155 -1.74 11.51 7.05
N LEU A 156 -1.87 11.72 5.74
CA LEU A 156 -1.91 10.65 4.75
C LEU A 156 -0.68 9.73 4.84
N PHE A 157 0.51 10.32 4.96
CA PHE A 157 1.77 9.58 5.06
C PHE A 157 1.91 8.83 6.40
N GLN A 158 1.17 9.23 7.44
CA GLN A 158 1.10 8.49 8.71
C GLN A 158 0.11 7.32 8.63
N LEU A 159 -0.95 7.46 7.82
CA LEU A 159 -2.00 6.46 7.68
C LEU A 159 -1.63 5.32 6.71
N VAL A 160 -0.86 5.60 5.64
CA VAL A 160 -0.49 4.59 4.63
C VAL A 160 0.23 3.37 5.20
N PRO A 161 1.27 3.50 6.07
CA PRO A 161 1.92 2.32 6.63
C PRO A 161 0.92 1.43 7.37
N LEU A 162 0.04 2.03 8.19
CA LEU A 162 -1.00 1.29 8.91
C LEU A 162 -2.01 0.64 7.95
N ALA A 163 -2.36 1.31 6.85
CA ALA A 163 -3.27 0.75 5.86
C ALA A 163 -2.67 -0.50 5.18
N VAL A 164 -1.36 -0.48 4.86
CA VAL A 164 -0.64 -1.64 4.32
C VAL A 164 -0.60 -2.80 5.32
N GLN A 165 -0.35 -2.49 6.59
CA GLN A 165 -0.33 -3.50 7.65
C GLN A 165 -1.73 -4.11 7.88
N ILE A 166 -2.80 -3.30 7.80
CA ILE A 166 -4.19 -3.77 7.85
C ILE A 166 -4.47 -4.71 6.67
N ALA A 167 -4.16 -4.29 5.44
CA ALA A 167 -4.36 -5.13 4.27
C ALA A 167 -3.61 -6.46 4.38
N THR A 168 -2.42 -6.44 4.98
CA THR A 168 -1.65 -7.65 5.27
C THR A 168 -2.36 -8.52 6.30
N ALA A 169 -2.79 -7.97 7.44
CA ALA A 169 -3.53 -8.72 8.45
C ALA A 169 -4.83 -9.34 7.92
N VAL A 170 -5.61 -8.59 7.14
CA VAL A 170 -6.83 -9.09 6.47
C VAL A 170 -6.50 -10.24 5.52
N ALA A 171 -5.42 -10.16 4.76
CA ALA A 171 -5.03 -11.25 3.87
C ALA A 171 -4.67 -12.55 4.61
N PHE A 172 -4.16 -12.43 5.83
CA PHE A 172 -3.84 -13.57 6.69
C PHE A 172 -4.96 -13.99 7.64
N ASP A 173 -6.16 -13.43 7.50
CA ASP A 173 -7.34 -13.69 8.36
C ASP A 173 -7.17 -13.28 9.83
N ASP A 174 -6.26 -12.33 10.11
CA ASP A 174 -6.06 -11.81 11.47
C ASP A 174 -6.93 -10.57 11.71
N ALA A 175 -8.21 -10.81 11.99
CA ALA A 175 -9.18 -9.76 12.29
C ALA A 175 -8.80 -8.94 13.53
N ASN A 176 -8.12 -9.55 14.52
CA ASN A 176 -7.73 -8.86 15.75
C ASN A 176 -6.63 -7.84 15.47
N ALA A 177 -5.58 -8.24 14.76
CA ALA A 177 -4.51 -7.32 14.36
C ALA A 177 -5.04 -6.20 13.46
N ALA A 178 -5.91 -6.53 12.50
CA ALA A 178 -6.51 -5.53 11.63
C ALA A 178 -7.32 -4.49 12.42
N ALA A 179 -8.12 -4.93 13.40
CA ALA A 179 -8.89 -4.06 14.27
C ALA A 179 -8.00 -3.19 15.17
N GLU A 180 -6.91 -3.73 15.72
CA GLU A 180 -5.95 -2.96 16.52
C GLU A 180 -5.27 -1.86 15.68
N LEU A 181 -4.80 -2.21 14.48
CA LEU A 181 -4.20 -1.26 13.55
C LEU A 181 -5.20 -0.18 13.12
N ARG A 182 -6.48 -0.53 12.95
CA ARG A 182 -7.53 0.45 12.67
C ARG A 182 -7.76 1.39 13.85
N LYS A 183 -7.76 0.90 15.09
CA LYS A 183 -7.81 1.77 16.28
C LYS A 183 -6.64 2.75 16.31
N ARG A 184 -5.45 2.33 15.89
CA ARG A 184 -4.29 3.23 15.74
C ARG A 184 -4.50 4.28 14.65
N GLN A 185 -5.09 3.93 13.51
CA GLN A 185 -5.47 4.91 12.49
C GLN A 185 -6.48 5.93 13.03
N ILE A 186 -7.49 5.48 13.80
CA ILE A 186 -8.48 6.35 14.43
C ILE A 186 -7.81 7.27 15.46
N GLY A 187 -6.81 6.78 16.19
CA GLY A 187 -6.02 7.62 17.09
C GLY A 187 -5.20 8.71 16.39
N ILE A 188 -4.91 8.55 15.09
CA ILE A 188 -4.20 9.56 14.27
C ILE A 188 -5.18 10.54 13.63
N LEU A 189 -6.31 10.04 13.13
CA LEU A 189 -7.35 10.84 12.48
C LEU A 189 -8.74 10.39 12.99
N PRO A 190 -9.25 10.95 14.09
CA PRO A 190 -10.49 10.49 14.73
C PRO A 190 -11.71 10.54 13.81
N SER A 191 -11.80 11.57 12.96
CA SER A 191 -12.91 11.81 12.03
C SER A 191 -13.23 10.63 11.12
N ILE A 192 -12.28 9.72 10.86
CA ILE A 192 -12.53 8.52 10.04
C ILE A 192 -13.57 7.56 10.65
N ALA A 193 -13.79 7.64 11.98
CA ALA A 193 -14.80 6.86 12.68
C ALA A 193 -16.22 7.40 12.46
N ASP A 194 -16.37 8.66 12.06
CA ASP A 194 -17.65 9.36 11.96
C ASP A 194 -18.38 9.11 10.64
N CYS A 195 -17.75 8.37 9.72
CA CYS A 195 -18.41 7.94 8.49
C CYS A 195 -19.66 7.12 8.80
N HIS A 196 -20.83 7.65 8.44
CA HIS A 196 -22.12 7.00 8.69
C HIS A 196 -22.30 5.66 7.94
N ALA A 197 -21.52 5.38 6.91
CA ALA A 197 -21.62 4.15 6.14
C ALA A 197 -20.73 3.04 6.70
N CYS A 198 -19.44 3.31 6.87
CA CYS A 198 -18.49 2.29 7.32
C CYS A 198 -18.17 2.36 8.82
N HIS A 199 -18.47 3.47 9.51
CA HIS A 199 -18.13 3.71 10.91
C HIS A 199 -16.64 3.43 11.23
N GLY A 200 -15.75 3.78 10.30
CA GLY A 200 -14.32 3.51 10.42
C GLY A 200 -13.92 2.03 10.45
N LYS A 201 -14.83 1.08 10.16
CA LYS A 201 -14.54 -0.36 10.21
C LYS A 201 -13.43 -0.77 9.25
N VAL A 202 -12.73 -1.84 9.62
CA VAL A 202 -11.88 -2.59 8.68
C VAL A 202 -12.79 -3.17 7.60
N LEU A 203 -12.42 -2.96 6.34
CA LEU A 203 -13.11 -3.54 5.19
C LEU A 203 -12.30 -4.72 4.64
N ASP A 204 -12.95 -5.56 3.84
CA ASP A 204 -12.24 -6.61 3.14
C ASP A 204 -11.30 -6.02 2.07
N ASN A 205 -10.23 -6.74 1.78
CA ASN A 205 -9.26 -6.29 0.79
C ASN A 205 -9.89 -6.19 -0.60
N GLY A 206 -9.91 -4.98 -1.14
CA GLY A 206 -10.54 -4.66 -2.43
C GLY A 206 -11.77 -3.79 -2.31
N GLU A 207 -12.37 -3.73 -1.12
CA GLU A 207 -13.52 -2.90 -0.87
C GLU A 207 -13.12 -1.43 -0.65
N ILE A 208 -13.99 -0.55 -1.10
CA ILE A 208 -13.87 0.89 -0.91
C ILE A 208 -15.20 1.39 -0.39
N CYS A 209 -15.19 2.14 0.71
CA CYS A 209 -16.40 2.80 1.18
C CYS A 209 -16.78 3.95 0.23
N ASP A 210 -17.97 3.90 -0.36
CA ASP A 210 -18.45 4.93 -1.30
C ASP A 210 -18.59 6.33 -0.69
N THR A 211 -18.75 6.42 0.63
CA THR A 211 -18.95 7.70 1.33
C THR A 211 -17.64 8.41 1.68
N CYS A 212 -16.66 7.65 2.18
CA CYS A 212 -15.43 8.21 2.74
C CYS A 212 -14.15 7.74 2.05
N SER A 213 -14.24 6.76 1.16
CA SER A 213 -13.12 6.11 0.48
C SER A 213 -12.13 5.36 1.38
N ASN A 214 -12.55 4.94 2.59
CA ASN A 214 -11.87 3.89 3.37
C ASN A 214 -11.51 2.72 2.43
N PRO A 215 -10.24 2.26 2.34
CA PRO A 215 -9.14 2.42 3.31
C PRO A 215 -8.23 3.64 3.16
N MET A 216 -8.40 4.47 2.15
CA MET A 216 -7.60 5.69 1.93
C MET A 216 -8.53 6.89 1.73
N TRP A 217 -8.91 7.49 2.85
CA TRP A 217 -9.97 8.49 2.94
C TRP A 217 -9.84 9.63 1.93
N ALA A 218 -10.97 10.11 1.42
CA ALA A 218 -11.01 11.24 0.50
C ALA A 218 -10.46 12.51 1.16
N TYR A 219 -9.90 13.42 0.35
CA TYR A 219 -9.22 14.64 0.81
C TYR A 219 -9.95 15.38 1.94
N LYS A 220 -11.27 15.57 1.81
CA LYS A 220 -12.09 16.25 2.82
C LYS A 220 -11.90 15.69 4.24
N TRP A 221 -11.90 14.37 4.39
CA TRP A 221 -11.72 13.68 5.67
C TRP A 221 -10.30 13.82 6.21
N LEU A 222 -9.30 13.91 5.32
CA LEU A 222 -7.89 14.05 5.68
C LEU A 222 -7.54 15.47 6.15
N THR A 223 -8.39 16.45 5.84
CA THR A 223 -8.22 17.86 6.20
C THR A 223 -9.26 18.38 7.18
N GLU A 224 -10.26 17.57 7.50
CA GLU A 224 -11.20 17.87 8.58
C GLU A 224 -10.40 18.03 9.88
N THR A 225 -10.57 19.18 10.50
CA THR A 225 -10.04 19.49 11.83
C THR A 225 -11.19 19.33 12.81
N ASP A 226 -10.95 18.60 13.89
CA ASP A 226 -11.88 18.50 15.02
C ASP A 226 -12.09 19.89 15.68
#